data_AF-A0AAN8TW20-F1
#
_entry.id   AF-A0AAN8TW20-F1
#
_cell.length_a   1.000
_cell.length_b   1.000
_cell.length_c   1.000
_cell.angle_alpha   90.00
_cell.angle_beta   90.00
_cell.angle_gamma   90.00
#
_symmetry.space_group_name_H-M   'P 1'
#
loop_
_entity.id
_entity.type
_entity.pdbx_description
1 polymer ?
#
loop_
_entity_poly.entity_id
_entity_poly.type
_entity_poly.pdbx_seq_one_letter_code
_entity_poly.pdbx_strand_id
1 'polypeptide(L)'
;MVLQTIGLYFQLQQFFSLSPASRLSADQQKSKGMAPPNTGLAVGLNKGHIVTKKELAPRPSDRKGKTSKRIHFVRNLIREVAGFAPYEKRITELLKVGKDKRALKVAKRKLGTHKRAKKKREEMSSVLRKMRATGGGEKKK
;
A
#
# COMPACT_ATOMS: atom_id res chain seq x y z
N MET A 1 18.67 -1.35 -53.20
CA MET A 1 17.39 -1.55 -52.48
C MET A 1 17.53 -2.23 -51.11
N VAL A 2 18.68 -2.82 -50.75
CA VAL A 2 18.89 -3.47 -49.44
C VAL A 2 19.28 -2.48 -48.31
N LEU A 3 19.77 -1.28 -48.67
CA LEU A 3 20.16 -0.24 -47.70
C LEU A 3 18.99 0.59 -47.13
N GLN A 4 17.82 0.63 -47.78
CA GLN A 4 16.64 1.33 -47.24
C GLN A 4 15.91 0.52 -46.15
N THR A 5 15.97 -0.81 -46.20
CA THR A 5 15.36 -1.70 -45.21
C THR A 5 16.13 -1.79 -43.90
N ILE A 6 17.46 -1.65 -43.93
CA ILE A 6 18.29 -1.66 -42.71
C ILE A 6 18.21 -0.32 -41.96
N GLY A 7 18.15 0.82 -42.68
CA GLY A 7 18.05 2.15 -42.07
C GLY A 7 16.75 2.39 -41.30
N LEU A 8 15.62 1.91 -41.82
CA LEU A 8 14.32 1.99 -41.13
C LEU A 8 14.26 1.08 -39.90
N TYR A 9 14.98 -0.04 -39.89
CA TYR A 9 15.03 -0.95 -38.74
C TYR A 9 15.85 -0.36 -37.58
N PHE A 10 16.95 0.35 -37.87
CA PHE A 10 17.78 0.98 -36.83
C PHE A 10 17.07 2.20 -36.19
N GLN A 11 16.27 2.96 -36.96
CA GLN A 11 15.49 4.06 -36.40
C GLN A 11 14.24 3.58 -35.61
N LEU A 12 13.62 2.46 -36.02
CA LEU A 12 12.52 1.83 -35.27
C LEU A 12 12.99 1.12 -33.99
N GLN A 13 14.24 0.67 -33.92
CA GLN A 13 14.80 0.09 -32.69
C GLN A 13 15.20 1.16 -31.65
N GLN A 14 15.51 2.39 -32.08
CA GLN A 14 15.72 3.52 -31.14
C GLN A 14 14.42 4.08 -30.55
N PHE A 15 13.28 3.97 -31.25
CA PHE A 15 11.98 4.42 -30.71
C PHE A 15 11.36 3.42 -29.71
N PHE A 16 11.71 2.14 -29.75
CA PHE A 16 11.21 1.14 -28.81
C PHE A 16 12.03 1.04 -27.50
N SER A 17 13.18 1.72 -27.41
CA SER A 17 14.05 1.70 -26.21
C SER A 17 13.94 2.92 -25.29
N LEU A 18 13.14 3.92 -25.63
CA LEU A 18 12.69 4.96 -24.69
C LEU A 18 11.23 4.73 -24.30
N SER A 19 10.97 3.60 -23.63
CA SER A 19 9.76 3.46 -22.82
C SER A 19 10.06 3.94 -21.40
N PRO A 20 9.48 5.07 -20.96
CA PRO A 20 9.71 5.62 -19.62
C PRO A 20 8.85 4.87 -18.60
N ALA A 21 9.17 3.61 -18.32
CA ALA A 21 8.46 2.79 -17.33
C ALA A 21 8.95 2.99 -15.89
N SER A 22 9.72 4.05 -15.61
CA SER A 22 10.19 4.43 -14.27
C SER A 22 9.64 5.79 -13.81
N ARG A 23 8.33 6.02 -13.98
CA ARG A 23 7.63 7.18 -13.40
C ARG A 23 6.27 6.87 -12.77
N LEU A 24 6.03 5.63 -12.34
CA LEU A 24 4.88 5.32 -11.48
C LEU A 24 5.27 5.33 -10.00
N SER A 25 5.72 6.48 -9.51
CA SER A 25 5.75 6.75 -8.06
C SER A 25 5.72 8.24 -7.71
N ALA A 26 5.26 9.10 -8.64
CA ALA A 26 5.29 10.54 -8.45
C ALA A 26 3.92 11.21 -8.25
N ASP A 27 2.81 10.59 -8.65
CA ASP A 27 1.48 11.22 -8.53
C ASP A 27 0.54 10.43 -7.61
N GLN A 28 0.88 10.44 -6.32
CA GLN A 28 -0.14 10.46 -5.28
C GLN A 28 0.10 11.66 -4.36
N GLN A 29 0.32 12.83 -4.96
CA GLN A 29 -0.11 14.06 -4.32
C GLN A 29 -1.63 14.06 -4.35
N LYS A 30 -2.19 13.50 -3.27
CA LYS A 30 -3.57 13.66 -2.85
C LYS A 30 -3.97 15.11 -3.05
N SER A 31 -4.65 15.41 -4.15
CA SER A 31 -5.41 16.64 -4.29
C SER A 31 -6.33 16.68 -3.08
N LYS A 32 -6.06 17.59 -2.15
CA LYS A 32 -7.12 18.05 -1.27
C LYS A 32 -8.14 18.64 -2.23
N GLY A 33 -9.22 17.89 -2.47
CA GLY A 33 -10.27 18.29 -3.39
C GLY A 33 -10.71 19.69 -2.99
N MET A 34 -10.42 20.67 -3.85
CA MET A 34 -11.15 21.92 -3.84
C MET A 34 -12.57 21.50 -4.22
N ALA A 35 -13.42 21.31 -3.21
CA ALA A 35 -14.84 21.14 -3.46
C ALA A 35 -15.28 22.32 -4.35
N PRO A 36 -16.13 22.09 -5.36
CA PRO A 36 -16.66 23.19 -6.18
C PRO A 36 -17.18 24.30 -5.26
N PRO A 37 -16.94 25.58 -5.63
CA PRO A 37 -17.33 26.70 -4.78
C PRO A 37 -18.81 26.58 -4.42
N ASN A 38 -19.13 26.85 -3.16
CA ASN A 38 -20.51 26.77 -2.70
C ASN A 38 -21.35 27.72 -3.57
N THR A 39 -22.53 27.30 -4.04
CA THR A 39 -23.33 28.04 -5.01
C THR A 39 -24.17 29.16 -4.40
N GLY A 40 -24.02 29.44 -3.10
CA GLY A 40 -24.83 30.43 -2.39
C GLY A 40 -26.28 30.00 -2.14
N LEU A 41 -26.67 28.81 -2.60
CA LEU A 41 -28.02 28.27 -2.46
C LEU A 41 -28.24 27.65 -1.07
N ALA A 42 -29.47 27.72 -0.55
CA ALA A 42 -29.83 27.16 0.77
C ALA A 42 -29.95 25.62 0.76
N VAL A 43 -30.17 25.01 -0.42
CA VAL A 43 -30.36 23.57 -0.61
C VAL A 43 -29.51 23.06 -1.79
N GLY A 44 -29.13 21.77 -1.78
CA GLY A 44 -28.24 21.16 -2.77
C GLY A 44 -26.90 20.66 -2.19
N LEU A 45 -26.07 20.01 -3.03
CA LEU A 45 -24.79 19.41 -2.62
C LEU A 45 -23.71 20.46 -2.31
N ASN A 46 -23.69 21.57 -3.06
CA ASN A 46 -22.74 22.69 -2.89
C ASN A 46 -23.43 23.89 -2.24
N LYS A 47 -24.40 23.64 -1.36
CA LYS A 47 -25.14 24.69 -0.66
C LYS A 47 -24.27 25.42 0.36
N GLY A 48 -24.74 26.59 0.77
CA GLY A 48 -24.12 27.42 1.79
C GLY A 48 -23.43 28.65 1.21
N HIS A 49 -22.97 29.50 2.12
CA HIS A 49 -22.36 30.77 1.77
C HIS A 49 -21.03 30.57 1.02
N ILE A 50 -20.77 31.42 0.02
CA ILE A 50 -19.53 31.42 -0.76
C ILE A 50 -18.41 31.89 0.17
N VAL A 51 -17.65 30.95 0.72
CA VAL A 51 -16.51 31.22 1.60
C VAL A 51 -15.24 30.66 0.99
N THR A 52 -14.19 31.48 0.93
CA THR A 52 -12.84 31.02 0.56
C THR A 52 -12.24 30.21 1.71
N LYS A 53 -12.11 28.89 1.53
CA LYS A 53 -11.56 28.01 2.58
C LYS A 53 -10.04 28.20 2.66
N LYS A 54 -9.54 28.62 3.82
CA LYS A 54 -8.10 28.69 4.12
C LYS A 54 -7.55 27.30 4.47
N GLU A 55 -6.45 26.90 3.83
CA GLU A 55 -5.72 25.70 4.23
C GLU A 55 -4.97 25.95 5.56
N LEU A 56 -5.49 25.38 6.63
CA LEU A 56 -4.86 25.44 7.96
C LEU A 56 -3.77 24.38 8.10
N ALA A 57 -2.68 24.74 8.80
CA ALA A 57 -1.66 23.78 9.17
C ALA A 57 -2.27 22.66 10.05
N PRO A 58 -1.92 21.38 9.82
CA PRO A 58 -2.47 20.27 10.57
C PRO A 58 -2.06 20.37 12.04
N ARG A 59 -3.02 20.16 12.94
CA ARG A 59 -2.79 20.31 14.38
C ARG A 59 -1.86 19.20 14.88
N PRO A 60 -1.00 19.45 15.88
CA PRO A 60 -0.16 18.41 16.46
C PRO A 60 -0.94 17.20 17.00
N SER A 61 -2.19 17.40 17.47
CA SER A 61 -3.11 16.33 17.91
C SER A 61 -3.38 15.29 16.83
N ASP A 62 -3.45 15.71 15.56
CA ASP A 62 -3.79 14.86 14.42
C ASP A 62 -2.62 13.93 14.04
N ARG A 63 -1.45 14.13 14.65
CA ARG A 63 -0.25 13.30 14.45
C ARG A 63 -0.28 12.01 15.29
N LYS A 64 -1.22 11.87 16.23
CA LYS A 64 -1.34 10.69 17.09
C LYS A 64 -1.56 9.41 16.26
N GLY A 65 -0.78 8.37 16.54
CA GLY A 65 -0.86 7.07 15.84
C GLY A 65 0.11 6.89 14.68
N LYS A 66 0.85 7.93 14.26
CA LYS A 66 1.94 7.79 13.30
C LYS A 66 3.15 7.10 13.95
N THR A 67 3.76 6.18 13.23
CA THR A 67 4.92 5.43 13.73
C THR A 67 6.22 6.15 13.35
N SER A 68 7.09 6.42 14.33
CA SER A 68 8.43 6.96 14.09
C SER A 68 9.44 5.85 13.76
N LYS A 69 10.59 6.22 13.16
CA LYS A 69 11.67 5.27 12.80
C LYS A 69 12.12 4.43 13.99
N ARG A 70 12.34 5.06 15.16
CA ARG A 70 12.71 4.38 16.41
C ARG A 70 11.67 3.34 16.82
N ILE A 71 10.39 3.70 16.84
CA ILE A 71 9.32 2.78 17.27
C ILE A 71 9.15 1.62 16.28
N HIS A 72 9.35 1.86 14.98
CA HIS A 72 9.33 0.79 13.97
C HIS A 72 10.45 -0.23 14.23
N PHE A 73 11.67 0.23 14.49
CA PHE A 73 12.81 -0.63 14.83
C PHE A 73 12.55 -1.48 16.08
N VAL A 74 12.11 -0.85 17.18
CA VAL A 74 11.80 -1.56 18.43
C VAL A 74 10.69 -2.61 18.24
N ARG A 75 9.65 -2.31 17.45
CA ARG A 75 8.57 -3.27 17.16
C ARG A 75 9.04 -4.47 16.33
N ASN A 76 10.02 -4.29 15.46
CA ASN A 76 10.58 -5.40 14.68
C ASN A 76 11.43 -6.30 15.58
N LEU A 77 12.30 -5.71 16.41
CA LEU A 77 13.12 -6.45 17.39
C LEU A 77 12.27 -7.33 18.32
N ILE A 78 11.20 -6.76 18.89
CA ILE A 78 10.31 -7.52 19.80
C ILE A 78 9.64 -8.70 19.08
N ARG A 79 9.28 -8.55 17.80
CA ARG A 79 8.66 -9.64 17.02
C ARG A 79 9.63 -10.78 16.73
N GLU A 80 10.92 -10.47 16.58
CA GLU A 80 11.97 -11.48 16.41
C GLU A 80 12.19 -12.28 17.70
N VAL A 81 12.22 -11.59 18.86
CA VAL A 81 12.45 -12.24 20.16
C VAL A 81 11.22 -13.01 20.66
N ALA A 82 10.02 -12.41 20.64
CA ALA A 82 8.82 -13.02 21.20
C ALA A 82 8.10 -13.99 20.23
N GLY A 83 8.39 -13.89 18.93
CA GLY A 83 7.76 -14.72 17.90
C GLY A 83 6.26 -14.44 17.69
N PHE A 84 5.57 -15.42 17.06
CA PHE A 84 4.15 -15.31 16.72
C PHE A 84 3.24 -15.98 17.74
N ALA A 85 2.08 -15.36 17.98
CA ALA A 85 1.03 -15.93 18.81
C ALA A 85 0.35 -17.15 18.15
N PRO A 86 -0.29 -18.06 18.92
CA PRO A 86 -0.85 -19.31 18.38
C PRO A 86 -2.00 -19.11 17.38
N TYR A 87 -2.69 -17.96 17.41
CA TYR A 87 -3.70 -17.62 16.39
C TYR A 87 -3.06 -17.07 15.11
N GLU A 88 -1.91 -16.40 15.21
CA GLU A 88 -1.15 -15.90 14.06
C GLU A 88 -0.52 -17.06 13.29
N LYS A 89 0.01 -18.08 14.00
CA LYS A 89 0.49 -19.33 13.39
C LYS A 89 -0.60 -20.03 12.56
N ARG A 90 -1.80 -20.22 13.13
CA ARG A 90 -2.96 -20.78 12.41
C ARG A 90 -3.37 -19.96 11.18
N ILE A 91 -3.25 -18.62 11.24
CA ILE A 91 -3.51 -17.77 10.06
C ILE A 91 -2.45 -18.02 8.98
N THR A 92 -1.17 -18.10 9.35
CA THR A 92 -0.10 -18.38 8.38
C THR A 92 -0.25 -19.74 7.71
N GLU A 93 -0.67 -20.77 8.45
CA GLU A 93 -0.95 -22.11 7.89
C GLU A 93 -2.06 -22.05 6.85
N LEU A 94 -3.18 -21.39 7.18
CA LEU A 94 -4.31 -21.24 6.24
C LEU A 94 -3.92 -20.41 5.00
N LEU A 95 -3.05 -19.42 5.16
CA LEU A 95 -2.53 -18.62 4.05
C LEU A 95 -1.54 -19.40 3.17
N LYS A 96 -0.76 -20.34 3.73
CA LYS A 96 0.11 -21.24 2.94
C LYS A 96 -0.71 -22.15 2.01
N VAL A 97 -1.85 -22.64 2.49
CA VAL A 97 -2.78 -23.51 1.72
C VAL A 97 -3.65 -22.69 0.75
N GLY A 98 -3.60 -21.35 0.77
CA GLY A 98 -4.40 -20.49 -0.10
C GLY A 98 -5.87 -20.33 0.33
N LYS A 99 -6.23 -20.73 1.57
CA LYS A 99 -7.61 -20.64 2.09
C LYS A 99 -7.90 -19.29 2.76
N ASP A 100 -7.80 -18.21 2.00
CA ASP A 100 -7.93 -16.83 2.47
C ASP A 100 -9.26 -16.51 3.17
N LYS A 101 -10.38 -17.01 2.63
CA LYS A 101 -11.71 -16.82 3.22
C LYS A 101 -11.81 -17.47 4.60
N ARG A 102 -11.16 -18.62 4.80
CA ARG A 102 -11.10 -19.29 6.12
C ARG A 102 -10.16 -18.55 7.07
N ALA A 103 -9.02 -18.07 6.59
CA ALA A 103 -8.11 -17.23 7.38
C ALA A 103 -8.80 -15.95 7.89
N LEU A 104 -9.59 -15.28 7.04
CA LEU A 104 -10.37 -14.10 7.45
C LEU A 104 -11.44 -14.42 8.50
N LYS A 105 -12.10 -15.59 8.41
CA LYS A 105 -13.07 -16.01 9.43
C LYS A 105 -12.39 -16.24 10.79
N VAL A 106 -11.23 -16.90 10.81
CA VAL A 106 -10.45 -17.11 12.04
C VAL A 106 -9.98 -15.78 12.62
N ALA A 107 -9.43 -14.90 11.79
CA ALA A 107 -8.96 -13.58 12.23
C ALA A 107 -10.12 -12.70 12.76
N LYS A 108 -11.30 -12.72 12.10
CA LYS A 108 -12.48 -12.00 12.58
C LYS A 108 -12.98 -12.56 13.92
N ARG A 109 -13.01 -13.88 14.10
CA ARG A 109 -13.41 -14.51 15.37
C ARG A 109 -12.45 -14.15 16.53
N LYS A 110 -11.17 -13.89 16.24
CA LYS A 110 -10.17 -13.51 17.26
C LYS A 110 -10.06 -12.01 17.52
N LEU A 111 -10.19 -11.17 16.49
CA LEU A 111 -9.99 -9.71 16.56
C LEU A 111 -11.30 -8.91 16.59
N GLY A 112 -12.43 -9.57 16.38
CA GLY A 112 -13.79 -9.02 16.35
C GLY A 112 -14.18 -8.40 15.01
N THR A 113 -13.46 -7.35 14.59
CA THR A 113 -13.87 -6.53 13.43
C THR A 113 -13.22 -6.96 12.11
N HIS A 114 -13.93 -6.75 11.00
CA HIS A 114 -13.44 -7.10 9.67
C HIS A 114 -12.25 -6.24 9.22
N LYS A 115 -12.23 -4.94 9.59
CA LYS A 115 -11.11 -4.04 9.28
C LYS A 115 -9.80 -4.50 9.95
N ARG A 116 -9.87 -4.91 11.23
CA ARG A 116 -8.71 -5.46 11.96
C ARG A 116 -8.27 -6.81 11.39
N ALA A 117 -9.23 -7.69 11.04
CA ALA A 117 -8.94 -8.97 10.43
C ALA A 117 -8.21 -8.84 9.08
N LYS A 118 -8.67 -7.93 8.21
CA LYS A 118 -7.97 -7.62 6.94
C LYS A 118 -6.55 -7.13 7.19
N LYS A 119 -6.37 -6.18 8.11
CA LYS A 119 -5.03 -5.68 8.47
C LYS A 119 -4.11 -6.81 8.92
N LYS A 120 -4.60 -7.72 9.76
CA LYS A 120 -3.81 -8.87 10.25
C LYS A 120 -3.54 -9.92 9.19
N ARG A 121 -4.44 -10.12 8.22
CA ARG A 121 -4.17 -10.95 7.04
C ARG A 121 -3.03 -10.36 6.20
N GLU A 122 -3.06 -9.06 5.93
CA GLU A 122 -2.00 -8.39 5.15
C GLU A 122 -0.64 -8.42 5.87
N GLU A 123 -0.63 -8.22 7.20
CA GLU A 123 0.58 -8.38 8.01
C GLU A 123 1.16 -9.81 7.86
N MET A 124 0.32 -10.84 7.92
CA MET A 124 0.77 -12.24 7.83
C MET A 124 1.16 -12.66 6.42
N SER A 125 0.49 -12.11 5.40
CA SER A 125 0.89 -12.26 3.99
C SER A 125 2.26 -11.62 3.74
N SER A 126 2.50 -10.43 4.31
CA SER A 126 3.81 -9.76 4.21
C SER A 126 4.93 -10.57 4.87
N VAL A 127 4.69 -11.19 6.03
CA VAL A 127 5.65 -12.09 6.67
C VAL A 127 6.00 -13.27 5.77
N LEU A 128 5.00 -13.94 5.19
CA LEU A 128 5.24 -15.07 4.28
C LEU A 128 6.05 -14.65 3.04
N ARG A 129 5.79 -13.46 2.50
CA ARG A 129 6.58 -12.91 1.38
C ARG A 129 8.04 -12.70 1.77
N LYS A 130 8.30 -12.15 2.97
CA LYS A 130 9.66 -11.97 3.49
C LYS A 130 10.38 -13.31 3.68
N MET A 131 9.71 -14.29 4.29
CA MET A 131 10.28 -15.63 4.49
C MET A 131 10.61 -16.35 3.18
N ARG A 132 9.77 -16.19 2.14
CA ARG A 132 10.05 -16.74 0.81
C ARG A 132 11.24 -16.06 0.14
N ALA A 133 11.37 -14.73 0.29
CA ALA A 133 12.49 -13.98 -0.26
C ALA A 133 13.82 -14.35 0.41
N THR A 134 13.83 -14.56 1.73
CA THR A 134 15.05 -14.95 2.46
C THR A 134 15.43 -16.42 2.19
N GLY A 135 14.47 -17.35 2.24
CA GLY A 135 14.73 -18.78 2.05
C GLY A 135 15.10 -19.18 0.61
N GLY A 136 14.85 -18.32 -0.38
CA GLY A 136 15.32 -18.51 -1.76
C GLY A 136 16.79 -18.12 -1.97
N GLY A 137 17.35 -17.28 -1.10
CA GLY A 137 18.75 -16.82 -1.19
C GLY A 137 19.76 -17.82 -0.63
N GLU A 138 19.38 -18.61 0.36
CA GLU A 138 20.26 -19.60 1.00
C GLU A 138 20.50 -20.85 0.13
N LYS A 139 19.63 -21.14 -0.85
CA LYS A 139 19.80 -22.29 -1.77
C LYS A 139 20.74 -22.02 -2.96
N LYS A 140 21.28 -20.81 -3.09
CA LYS A 140 22.09 -20.38 -4.23
C LYS A 140 23.55 -20.08 -3.88
N LYS A 141 23.99 -20.48 -2.69
CA LYS A 141 25.40 -20.48 -2.27
C LYS A 141 25.84 -21.89 -1.96
#